data_AF-A0A813H3T9-F1
#
_entry.id   AF-A0A813H3T9-F1
#
_cell.length_a   1.000
_cell.length_b   1.000
_cell.length_c   1.000
_cell.angle_alpha   90.00
_cell.angle_beta   90.00
_cell.angle_gamma   90.00
#
_symmetry.space_group_name_H-M   'P 1'
#
loop_
_entity.id
_entity.type
_entity.pdbx_description
1 polymer ?
#
loop_
_entity_poly.entity_id
_entity_poly.type
_entity_poly.pdbx_seq_one_letter_code
_entity_poly.pdbx_strand_id
1 'polypeptide(L)'
;ELGGEDTVIYGDLYAGRGLFGKAFLLLRGAACLNEDEPTAPQIEEHRKLFVAAIGQEGPEAQAALLVILELYCVKERRGCLDEFGKVLKVLWERDIVAEELIEAWWLNERALQEFSPKFFSQDDAETIRKSSNKFIEWMQAGES
;
A
#
# COMPACT_ATOMS: atom_id res chain seq x y z
N GLU A 1 -2.57 16.88 -11.51
CA GLU A 1 -1.57 16.46 -10.51
C GLU A 1 -2.28 16.24 -9.18
N LEU A 2 -2.05 15.11 -8.52
CA LEU A 2 -2.56 14.82 -7.18
C LEU A 2 -1.35 14.72 -6.24
N GLY A 3 -0.85 15.86 -5.76
CA GLY A 3 0.31 15.96 -4.87
C GLY A 3 1.22 17.12 -5.26
N GLY A 4 1.41 18.09 -4.36
CA GLY A 4 2.30 19.23 -4.55
C GLY A 4 3.61 19.09 -3.75
N GLU A 5 4.53 20.04 -3.92
CA GLU A 5 5.84 20.08 -3.23
C GLU A 5 5.69 20.04 -1.69
N ASP A 6 4.59 20.60 -1.19
CA ASP A 6 4.15 20.53 0.21
C ASP A 6 2.82 19.78 0.31
N THR A 7 2.85 18.47 0.58
CA THR A 7 1.63 17.68 0.82
C THR A 7 1.38 17.51 2.32
N VAL A 8 0.22 17.95 2.79
CA VAL A 8 -0.23 17.73 4.18
C VAL A 8 -1.13 16.49 4.21
N ILE A 9 -0.72 15.47 4.96
CA ILE A 9 -1.52 14.25 5.19
C ILE A 9 -1.92 14.27 6.66
N TYR A 10 -3.21 14.48 6.94
CA TYR A 10 -3.78 14.45 8.30
C TYR A 10 -3.05 15.29 9.35
N GLY A 11 -2.66 16.52 8.99
CA GLY A 11 -1.98 17.44 9.90
C GLY A 11 -0.47 17.24 10.05
N ASP A 12 0.08 16.18 9.45
CA ASP A 12 1.52 16.01 9.29
C ASP A 12 1.92 16.53 7.88
N LEU A 13 2.85 17.48 7.85
CA LEU A 13 3.40 18.02 6.60
C LEU A 13 4.51 17.08 6.09
N TYR A 14 4.30 16.47 4.93
CA TYR A 14 5.28 15.62 4.26
C TYR A 14 5.85 16.34 3.03
N ALA A 15 6.58 17.43 3.29
CA ALA A 15 7.28 18.21 2.26
C ALA A 15 8.28 17.32 1.50
N GLY A 16 8.29 17.42 0.17
CA GLY A 16 9.18 16.64 -0.71
C GLY A 16 8.84 15.16 -0.87
N ARG A 17 7.67 14.69 -0.38
CA ARG A 17 7.22 13.29 -0.51
C ARG A 17 5.96 13.16 -1.38
N GLY A 18 5.98 13.77 -2.56
CA GLY A 18 4.83 13.87 -3.46
C GLY A 18 4.17 12.53 -3.81
N LEU A 19 4.95 11.46 -4.05
CA LEU A 19 4.42 10.14 -4.39
C LEU A 19 3.62 9.49 -3.26
N PHE A 20 4.07 9.63 -2.01
CA PHE A 20 3.34 9.17 -0.83
C PHE A 20 2.04 9.97 -0.65
N GLY A 21 2.12 11.30 -0.86
CA GLY A 21 0.95 12.18 -0.91
C GLY A 21 -0.07 11.75 -1.95
N LYS A 22 0.39 11.42 -3.15
CA LYS A 22 -0.45 10.95 -4.25
C LYS A 22 -1.12 9.61 -3.93
N ALA A 23 -0.36 8.63 -3.44
CA ALA A 23 -0.91 7.34 -3.02
C ALA A 23 -1.95 7.52 -1.90
N PHE A 24 -1.69 8.43 -0.96
CA PHE A 24 -2.63 8.73 0.10
C PHE A 24 -3.94 9.34 -0.42
N LEU A 25 -3.84 10.35 -1.30
CA LEU A 25 -4.99 10.97 -1.96
C LEU A 25 -5.75 9.98 -2.85
N LEU A 26 -5.05 9.03 -3.48
CA LEU A 26 -5.66 7.95 -4.22
C LEU A 26 -6.55 7.11 -3.31
N LEU A 27 -6.03 6.61 -2.17
CA LEU A 27 -6.81 5.76 -1.26
C LEU A 27 -8.01 6.51 -0.64
N ARG A 28 -7.78 7.71 -0.09
CA ARG A 28 -8.79 8.42 0.73
C ARG A 28 -9.63 9.44 -0.02
N GLY A 29 -9.10 9.99 -1.11
CA GLY A 29 -9.76 11.05 -1.86
C GLY A 29 -10.42 10.56 -3.15
N ALA A 30 -9.70 9.79 -3.96
CA ALA A 30 -10.19 9.42 -5.29
C ALA A 30 -10.92 8.06 -5.29
N ALA A 31 -10.36 7.04 -4.63
CA ALA A 31 -10.99 5.74 -4.46
C ALA A 31 -11.93 5.69 -3.25
N CYS A 32 -11.84 6.67 -2.35
CA CYS A 32 -12.70 6.82 -1.16
C CYS A 32 -12.91 5.50 -0.41
N LEU A 33 -11.81 4.79 -0.09
CA LEU A 33 -11.91 3.47 0.55
C LEU A 33 -12.69 3.54 1.86
N ASN A 34 -13.74 2.72 1.95
CA ASN A 34 -14.57 2.52 3.11
C ASN A 34 -13.84 1.66 4.15
N GLU A 35 -13.65 2.22 5.34
CA GLU A 35 -12.95 1.58 6.46
C GLU A 35 -13.75 0.43 7.09
N ASP A 36 -15.06 0.37 6.87
CA ASP A 36 -15.93 -0.67 7.40
C ASP A 36 -15.98 -1.93 6.49
N GLU A 37 -15.44 -1.85 5.28
CA GLU A 37 -15.53 -2.91 4.26
C GLU A 37 -14.15 -3.49 3.91
N PRO A 38 -14.07 -4.73 3.41
CA PRO A 38 -12.81 -5.32 2.93
C PRO A 38 -12.09 -4.45 1.89
N THR A 39 -10.78 -4.28 2.03
CA THR A 39 -9.98 -3.36 1.22
C THR A 39 -9.72 -3.91 -0.18
N ALA A 40 -9.44 -5.21 -0.30
CA ALA A 40 -9.09 -5.82 -1.60
C ALA A 40 -10.23 -5.70 -2.66
N PRO A 41 -11.51 -5.98 -2.36
CA PRO A 41 -12.61 -5.76 -3.31
C PRO A 41 -12.76 -4.31 -3.76
N GLN A 42 -12.50 -3.34 -2.87
CA GLN A 42 -12.62 -1.92 -3.20
C GLN A 42 -11.50 -1.46 -4.13
N ILE A 43 -10.27 -1.94 -3.94
CA ILE A 43 -9.16 -1.71 -4.89
C ILE A 43 -9.50 -2.32 -6.25
N GLU A 44 -10.07 -3.52 -6.27
CA GLU A 44 -10.49 -4.21 -7.50
C GLU A 44 -11.56 -3.43 -8.28
N GLU A 45 -12.55 -2.87 -7.57
CA GLU A 45 -13.59 -2.02 -8.15
C GLU A 45 -12.97 -0.77 -8.79
N HIS A 46 -11.97 -0.18 -8.13
CA HIS A 46 -11.27 1.02 -8.58
C HIS A 46 -10.02 0.72 -9.42
N ARG A 47 -9.80 -0.52 -9.88
CA ARG A 47 -8.52 -0.94 -10.51
C ARG A 47 -8.02 -0.01 -11.61
N LYS A 48 -8.91 0.51 -12.46
CA LYS A 48 -8.54 1.42 -13.56
C LYS A 48 -7.89 2.70 -13.04
N LEU A 49 -8.39 3.21 -11.93
CA LEU A 49 -7.85 4.39 -11.26
C LEU A 49 -6.48 4.08 -10.67
N PHE A 50 -6.32 2.93 -9.99
CA PHE A 50 -5.04 2.51 -9.41
C PHE A 50 -3.96 2.28 -10.49
N VAL A 51 -4.29 1.61 -11.59
CA VAL A 51 -3.35 1.40 -12.71
C VAL A 51 -2.92 2.74 -13.32
N ALA A 52 -3.87 3.65 -13.57
CA ALA A 52 -3.56 4.96 -14.14
C ALA A 52 -2.77 5.86 -13.18
N ALA A 53 -3.03 5.77 -11.88
CA ALA A 53 -2.40 6.62 -10.88
C ALA A 53 -1.03 6.11 -10.42
N ILE A 54 -0.84 4.80 -10.36
CA ILE A 54 0.33 4.15 -9.74
C ILE A 54 1.05 3.21 -10.72
N GLY A 55 0.31 2.29 -11.34
CA GLY A 55 0.88 1.26 -12.22
C GLY A 55 1.74 1.85 -13.35
N GLN A 56 1.33 2.98 -13.92
CA GLN A 56 2.03 3.66 -15.02
C GLN A 56 3.06 4.73 -14.58
N GLU A 57 3.14 5.06 -13.29
CA GLU A 57 3.99 6.15 -12.79
C GLU A 57 5.40 5.67 -12.40
N GLY A 58 5.61 4.36 -12.37
CA GLY A 58 6.92 3.74 -12.17
C GLY A 58 7.15 3.17 -10.76
N PRO A 59 8.33 2.55 -10.54
CA PRO A 59 8.57 1.75 -9.33
C PRO A 59 8.45 2.50 -8.01
N GLU A 60 8.85 3.77 -7.98
CA GLU A 60 8.80 4.60 -6.77
C GLU A 60 7.37 4.89 -6.32
N ALA A 61 6.44 5.08 -7.26
CA ALA A 61 5.02 5.29 -6.97
C ALA A 61 4.37 4.01 -6.43
N GLN A 62 4.75 2.86 -7.01
CA GLN A 62 4.28 1.54 -6.57
C GLN A 62 4.79 1.21 -5.16
N ALA A 63 6.07 1.47 -4.87
CA ALA A 63 6.63 1.32 -3.53
C ALA A 63 5.96 2.27 -2.51
N ALA A 64 5.70 3.52 -2.90
CA ALA A 64 4.98 4.48 -2.07
C ALA A 64 3.55 4.01 -1.75
N LEU A 65 2.85 3.39 -2.70
CA LEU A 65 1.53 2.81 -2.47
C LEU A 65 1.55 1.72 -1.40
N LEU A 66 2.53 0.82 -1.42
CA LEU A 66 2.64 -0.26 -0.42
C LEU A 66 2.81 0.30 1.00
N VAL A 67 3.67 1.30 1.18
CA VAL A 67 3.88 1.97 2.47
C VAL A 67 2.62 2.71 2.94
N ILE A 68 1.92 3.37 2.03
CA ILE A 68 0.68 4.08 2.35
C ILE A 68 -0.47 3.11 2.66
N LEU A 69 -0.50 1.92 2.06
CA LEU A 69 -1.44 0.86 2.43
C LEU A 69 -1.17 0.33 3.84
N GLU A 70 0.09 0.13 4.24
CA GLU A 70 0.41 -0.19 5.64
C GLU A 70 -0.11 0.90 6.59
N LEU A 71 0.17 2.17 6.26
CA LEU A 71 -0.30 3.31 7.03
C LEU A 71 -1.84 3.32 7.15
N TYR A 72 -2.54 3.07 6.05
CA TYR A 72 -4.01 2.98 6.03
C TYR A 72 -4.51 1.86 6.94
N CYS A 73 -3.90 0.67 6.89
CA CYS A 73 -4.30 -0.43 7.76
C CYS A 73 -4.12 -0.08 9.24
N VAL A 74 -2.99 0.54 9.64
CA VAL A 74 -2.76 0.83 11.07
C VAL A 74 -3.60 1.99 11.59
N LYS A 75 -3.89 3.00 10.76
CA LYS A 75 -4.59 4.22 11.20
C LYS A 75 -6.10 4.15 11.03
N GLU A 76 -6.56 3.60 9.92
CA GLU A 76 -7.93 3.79 9.44
C GLU A 76 -8.70 2.47 9.51
N ARG A 77 -8.04 1.35 9.15
CA ARG A 77 -8.71 0.05 9.10
C ARG A 77 -7.86 -1.08 9.63
N ARG A 78 -7.88 -1.34 10.93
CA ARG A 78 -7.08 -2.40 11.58
C ARG A 78 -7.34 -3.81 11.00
N GLY A 79 -8.55 -4.10 10.54
CA GLY A 79 -8.87 -5.38 9.88
C GLY A 79 -8.07 -5.64 8.59
N CYS A 80 -7.52 -4.59 7.98
CA CYS A 80 -6.65 -4.64 6.81
C CYS A 80 -5.34 -5.40 7.08
N LEU A 81 -4.86 -5.42 8.33
CA LEU A 81 -3.63 -6.12 8.71
C LEU A 81 -3.73 -7.63 8.44
N ASP A 82 -4.87 -8.23 8.75
CA ASP A 82 -5.13 -9.67 8.62
C ASP A 82 -5.49 -10.10 7.19
N GLU A 83 -5.84 -9.15 6.32
CA GLU A 83 -6.20 -9.42 4.92
C GLU A 83 -5.18 -8.87 3.92
N PHE A 84 -4.03 -8.37 4.40
CA PHE A 84 -3.05 -7.70 3.56
C PHE A 84 -2.57 -8.56 2.39
N GLY A 85 -2.42 -9.88 2.59
CA GLY A 85 -2.11 -10.81 1.50
C GLY A 85 -3.13 -10.81 0.35
N LYS A 86 -4.42 -10.58 0.64
CA LYS A 86 -5.44 -10.44 -0.40
C LYS A 86 -5.33 -9.12 -1.15
N VAL A 87 -4.93 -8.05 -0.44
CA VAL A 87 -4.65 -6.74 -1.05
C VAL A 87 -3.47 -6.87 -2.00
N LEU A 88 -2.35 -7.43 -1.56
CA LEU A 88 -1.18 -7.67 -2.42
C LEU A 88 -1.53 -8.49 -3.65
N LYS A 89 -2.33 -9.54 -3.48
CA LYS A 89 -2.79 -10.36 -4.59
C LYS A 89 -3.54 -9.53 -5.64
N VAL A 90 -4.47 -8.66 -5.24
CA VAL A 90 -5.18 -7.78 -6.17
C VAL A 90 -4.23 -6.79 -6.84
N LEU A 91 -3.27 -6.23 -6.11
CA LEU A 91 -2.29 -5.30 -6.68
C LEU A 91 -1.44 -5.97 -7.77
N TRP A 92 -1.02 -7.20 -7.54
CA TRP A 92 -0.25 -8.01 -8.49
C TRP A 92 -1.10 -8.47 -9.69
N GLU A 93 -2.26 -9.09 -9.45
CA GLU A 93 -3.15 -9.62 -10.51
C GLU A 93 -3.69 -8.54 -11.47
N ARG A 94 -3.58 -7.27 -11.09
CA ARG A 94 -4.06 -6.10 -11.85
C ARG A 94 -2.95 -5.21 -12.39
N ASP A 95 -1.70 -5.67 -12.34
CA ASP A 95 -0.54 -4.92 -12.83
C ASP A 95 -0.43 -3.52 -12.18
N ILE A 96 -0.83 -3.39 -10.91
CA ILE A 96 -0.74 -2.14 -10.15
C ILE A 96 0.65 -2.03 -9.50
N VAL A 97 1.15 -3.13 -8.95
CA VAL A 97 2.47 -3.21 -8.31
C VAL A 97 3.20 -4.43 -8.86
N ALA A 98 4.42 -4.20 -9.33
CA ALA A 98 5.30 -5.26 -9.82
C ALA A 98 5.73 -6.21 -8.70
N GLU A 99 5.96 -7.47 -9.07
CA GLU A 99 6.35 -8.54 -8.17
C GLU A 99 7.59 -8.18 -7.35
N GLU A 100 8.65 -7.70 -8.00
CA GLU A 100 9.94 -7.41 -7.36
C GLU A 100 9.81 -6.31 -6.29
N LEU A 101 8.82 -5.42 -6.44
CA LEU A 101 8.54 -4.37 -5.46
C LEU A 101 7.73 -4.88 -4.28
N ILE A 102 6.80 -5.82 -4.51
CA ILE A 102 6.10 -6.52 -3.43
C ILE A 102 7.10 -7.30 -2.59
N GLU A 103 8.03 -8.01 -3.22
CA GLU A 103 9.06 -8.77 -2.51
C GLU A 103 10.01 -7.88 -1.73
N ALA A 104 10.54 -6.83 -2.36
CA ALA A 104 11.44 -5.89 -1.70
C ALA A 104 10.77 -5.23 -0.48
N TRP A 105 9.49 -4.86 -0.60
CA TRP A 105 8.70 -4.34 0.51
C TRP A 105 8.43 -5.39 1.60
N TRP A 106 8.12 -6.64 1.21
CA TRP A 106 7.82 -7.71 2.16
C TRP A 106 9.05 -8.04 3.03
N LEU A 107 10.23 -8.09 2.40
CA LEU A 107 11.53 -8.25 3.08
C LEU A 107 11.90 -7.07 3.98
N ASN A 108 11.38 -5.87 3.71
CA ASN A 108 11.56 -4.69 4.56
C ASN A 108 10.40 -4.51 5.54
N GLU A 109 10.44 -5.20 6.68
CA GLU A 109 9.45 -5.01 7.77
C GLU A 109 9.40 -3.59 8.34
N ARG A 110 10.42 -2.76 8.07
CA ARG A 110 10.56 -1.39 8.57
C ARG A 110 10.12 -0.32 7.57
N ALA A 111 9.54 -0.70 6.43
CA ALA A 111 9.08 0.24 5.40
C ALA A 111 8.22 1.39 5.98
N LEU A 112 7.23 1.09 6.84
CA LEU A 112 6.45 2.13 7.51
C LEU A 112 7.25 2.88 8.58
N GLN A 113 8.18 2.23 9.28
CA GLN A 113 9.04 2.90 10.26
C GLN A 113 9.90 3.99 9.60
N GLU A 114 10.49 3.70 8.44
CA GLU A 114 11.32 4.65 7.69
C GLU A 114 10.51 5.84 7.17
N PHE A 115 9.25 5.59 6.81
CA PHE A 115 8.35 6.63 6.33
C PHE A 115 7.71 7.45 7.45
N SER A 116 7.05 6.80 8.41
CA SER A 116 6.31 7.43 9.50
C SER A 116 6.49 6.64 10.81
N PRO A 117 7.62 6.87 11.54
CA PRO A 117 7.98 6.12 12.74
C PRO A 117 6.91 6.12 13.84
N LYS A 118 6.08 7.17 13.88
CA LYS A 118 5.01 7.36 14.88
C LYS A 118 3.90 6.32 14.78
N PHE A 119 3.64 5.79 13.58
CA PHE A 119 2.56 4.83 13.33
C PHE A 119 3.08 3.39 13.20
N PHE A 120 4.39 3.19 13.37
CA PHE A 120 4.99 1.87 13.31
C PHE A 120 4.81 1.10 14.64
N SER A 121 4.47 -0.18 14.51
CA SER A 121 4.49 -1.18 15.56
C SER A 121 5.06 -2.47 15.00
N GLN A 122 5.96 -3.13 15.75
CA GLN A 122 6.54 -4.42 15.34
C GLN A 122 5.45 -5.48 15.18
N ASP A 123 4.48 -5.54 16.11
CA ASP A 123 3.38 -6.51 16.06
C ASP A 123 2.50 -6.36 14.81
N ASP A 124 2.31 -5.12 14.34
CA ASP A 124 1.53 -4.83 13.13
C ASP A 124 2.28 -5.25 11.87
N ALA A 125 3.59 -4.94 11.83
CA ALA A 125 4.45 -5.36 10.74
C ALA A 125 4.48 -6.89 10.62
N GLU A 126 4.66 -7.60 11.74
CA GLU A 126 4.62 -9.06 11.79
C GLU A 126 3.27 -9.62 11.35
N THR A 127 2.16 -9.01 11.78
CA THR A 127 0.80 -9.42 11.38
C THR A 127 0.62 -9.29 9.86
N ILE A 128 1.04 -8.18 9.26
CA ILE A 128 0.99 -7.96 7.81
C ILE A 128 1.82 -9.00 7.06
N ARG A 129 3.05 -9.29 7.52
CA ARG A 129 3.94 -10.26 6.85
C ARG A 129 3.37 -11.67 6.94
N LYS A 130 2.83 -12.03 8.11
CA LYS A 130 2.17 -13.32 8.34
C LYS A 130 0.91 -13.50 7.48
N SER A 131 0.05 -12.48 7.40
CA SER A 131 -1.17 -12.55 6.59
C SER A 131 -0.88 -12.61 5.09
N SER A 132 0.28 -12.07 4.69
CA SER A 132 0.75 -12.05 3.30
C SER A 132 1.54 -13.29 2.89
N ASN A 133 2.11 -14.04 3.85
CA ASN A 133 3.08 -15.13 3.58
C ASN A 133 2.59 -16.15 2.55
N LYS A 134 1.35 -16.61 2.66
CA LYS A 134 0.79 -17.59 1.71
C LYS A 134 0.74 -17.06 0.27
N PHE A 135 0.46 -15.77 0.10
CA PHE A 135 0.48 -15.14 -1.23
C PHE A 135 1.91 -15.01 -1.75
N ILE A 136 2.85 -14.56 -0.92
CA ILE A 136 4.27 -14.44 -1.28
C ILE A 136 4.85 -15.79 -1.72
N GLU A 137 4.64 -16.85 -0.94
CA GLU A 137 5.09 -18.20 -1.29
C GLU A 137 4.50 -18.69 -2.61
N TRP A 138 3.20 -18.40 -2.85
CA TRP A 138 2.53 -18.79 -4.09
C TRP A 138 3.08 -18.03 -5.31
N MET A 139 3.31 -16.73 -5.16
CA MET A 139 3.87 -15.84 -6.18
C MET A 139 5.27 -16.32 -6.58
N GLN A 140 6.16 -16.49 -5.60
CA GLN A 140 7.53 -16.99 -5.78
C GLN A 140 7.61 -18.40 -6.38
N ALA A 141 6.69 -19.30 -5.99
CA ALA A 141 6.64 -20.64 -6.56
C ALA A 141 6.23 -20.66 -8.05
N GLY A 142 5.57 -19.61 -8.53
CA GLY A 142 5.25 -19.43 -9.96
C GLY A 142 6.47 -19.17 -10.83
N GLU A 143 7.61 -18.78 -10.24
CA GLU A 143 8.88 -18.54 -10.94
C GLU A 143 9.81 -19.76 -10.97
N SER A 144 9.49 -20.83 -10.23
CA SER A 144 10.32 -22.05 -10.08
C SER A 144 10.07 -23.14 -11.12
#